data_AF-A0A972EKX9-F1
#
_entry.id   AF-A0A972EKX9-F1
#
_cell.length_a   1.000
_cell.length_b   1.000
_cell.length_c   1.000
_cell.angle_alpha   90.00
_cell.angle_beta   90.00
_cell.angle_gamma   90.00
#
_symmetry.space_group_name_H-M   'P 1'
#
loop_
_entity.id
_entity.type
_entity.pdbx_description
1 polymer ?
#
loop_
_entity_poly.entity_id
_entity_poly.type
_entity_poly.pdbx_seq_one_letter_code
_entity_poly.pdbx_strand_id
1 'polypeptide(L)'
;MTQSSVNKKETFQKAATNWFNRSYPLIFAFLFFFFVVISFIPPLLMKVGATKIAIILYRLFKFLCHQLPFRSFFLFGAQPYYPLEAARMSQIPLTFEAALEEFSLSFDNPANFYGNELMGYKGALCQRDIAIYLGFGLFCLIFYLSRNRIKRVHWAIWLTFGIVPIGLDGGSQLVSWILPFLDGTRESTPIFRVVTGGLFGWMTAWFILPFLDKNLQQEYDEPRPE
;
A
#
# COMPACT_ATOMS: atom_id res chain seq x y z
N MET A 1 -12.99 -35.54 31.77
CA MET A 1 -12.40 -34.18 31.74
C MET A 1 -13.05 -33.38 32.87
N THR A 2 -12.27 -32.84 33.80
CA THR A 2 -12.78 -32.24 35.05
C THR A 2 -13.24 -30.79 34.84
N GLN A 3 -14.30 -30.34 35.54
CA GLN A 3 -14.80 -28.94 35.48
C GLN A 3 -13.69 -27.87 35.61
N SER A 4 -12.60 -28.19 36.34
CA SER A 4 -11.42 -27.33 36.48
C SER A 4 -10.70 -27.03 35.16
N SER A 5 -10.61 -28.01 34.24
CA SER A 5 -9.98 -27.79 32.93
C SER A 5 -10.87 -26.98 31.98
N VAL A 6 -12.20 -27.08 32.14
CA VAL A 6 -13.18 -26.31 31.37
C VAL A 6 -13.12 -24.83 31.77
N ASN A 7 -13.16 -24.53 33.07
CA ASN A 7 -13.10 -23.16 33.60
C ASN A 7 -11.78 -22.42 33.26
N LYS A 8 -10.64 -23.14 33.34
CA LYS A 8 -9.34 -22.58 32.90
C LYS A 8 -9.33 -22.22 31.41
N LYS A 9 -9.93 -23.07 30.57
CA LYS A 9 -10.01 -22.86 29.12
C LYS A 9 -10.88 -21.64 28.79
N GLU A 10 -12.01 -21.48 29.44
CA GLU A 10 -12.90 -20.31 29.28
C GLU A 10 -12.25 -19.01 29.72
N THR A 11 -11.55 -19.03 30.86
CA THR A 11 -10.82 -17.86 31.38
C THR A 11 -9.72 -17.41 30.42
N PHE A 12 -8.95 -18.37 29.90
CA PHE A 12 -7.91 -18.10 28.90
C PHE A 12 -8.51 -17.52 27.60
N GLN A 13 -9.60 -18.09 27.11
CA GLN A 13 -10.29 -17.59 25.92
C GLN A 13 -10.77 -16.15 26.09
N LYS A 14 -11.41 -15.81 27.22
CA LYS A 14 -11.86 -14.44 27.49
C LYS A 14 -10.70 -13.45 27.56
N ALA A 15 -9.58 -13.84 28.19
CA ALA A 15 -8.39 -13.01 28.25
C ALA A 15 -7.77 -12.79 26.86
N ALA A 16 -7.69 -13.85 26.05
CA ALA A 16 -7.17 -13.78 24.69
C ALA A 16 -8.03 -12.88 23.78
N THR A 17 -9.36 -13.00 23.84
CA THR A 17 -10.29 -12.15 23.07
C THR A 17 -10.17 -10.69 23.49
N ASN A 18 -10.14 -10.39 24.79
CA ASN A 18 -9.99 -9.02 25.27
C ASN A 18 -8.64 -8.41 24.83
N TRP A 19 -7.55 -9.18 24.90
CA TRP A 19 -6.26 -8.74 24.39
C TRP A 19 -6.30 -8.45 22.89
N PHE A 20 -6.94 -9.32 22.11
CA PHE A 20 -7.09 -9.15 20.66
C PHE A 20 -7.93 -7.91 20.33
N ASN A 21 -9.10 -7.75 20.93
CA ASN A 21 -9.98 -6.59 20.72
C ASN A 21 -9.28 -5.26 21.02
N ARG A 22 -8.35 -5.25 21.98
CA ARG A 22 -7.54 -4.07 22.29
C ARG A 22 -6.36 -3.86 21.35
N SER A 23 -5.81 -4.94 20.77
CA SER A 23 -4.51 -4.91 20.08
C SER A 23 -4.59 -5.11 18.56
N TYR A 24 -5.75 -5.48 18.01
CA TYR A 24 -5.91 -5.71 16.58
C TYR A 24 -5.48 -4.53 15.68
N PRO A 25 -5.64 -3.24 16.06
CA PRO A 25 -5.19 -2.16 15.20
C PRO A 25 -3.66 -2.12 15.14
N LEU A 26 -2.95 -2.48 16.22
CA LEU A 26 -1.50 -2.62 16.20
C LEU A 26 -1.05 -3.77 15.30
N ILE A 27 -1.76 -4.90 15.33
CA ILE A 27 -1.51 -6.04 14.44
C ILE A 27 -1.67 -5.62 12.98
N PHE A 28 -2.74 -4.88 12.65
CA PHE A 28 -2.95 -4.35 11.30
C PHE A 28 -1.88 -3.33 10.91
N ALA A 29 -1.51 -2.41 11.79
CA ALA A 29 -0.42 -1.47 11.54
C ALA A 29 0.89 -2.21 11.22
N PHE A 30 1.25 -3.21 12.02
CA PHE A 30 2.42 -4.05 11.77
C PHE A 30 2.33 -4.75 10.42
N LEU A 31 1.19 -5.37 10.09
CA LEU A 31 1.00 -6.06 8.81
C LEU A 31 1.20 -5.13 7.62
N PHE A 32 0.60 -3.94 7.63
CA PHE A 32 0.73 -2.97 6.53
C PHE A 32 2.15 -2.42 6.41
N PHE A 33 2.81 -2.06 7.52
CA PHE A 33 4.20 -1.62 7.48
C PHE A 33 5.16 -2.72 7.05
N PHE A 34 4.95 -3.94 7.55
CA PHE A 34 5.70 -5.10 7.12
C PHE A 34 5.55 -5.32 5.61
N PHE A 35 4.35 -5.16 5.08
CA PHE A 35 4.09 -5.29 3.65
C PHE A 35 4.79 -4.23 2.79
N VAL A 36 4.91 -3.00 3.30
CA VAL A 36 5.71 -1.95 2.64
C VAL A 36 7.20 -2.31 2.69
N VAL A 37 7.71 -2.70 3.86
CA VAL A 37 9.14 -3.05 4.03
C VAL A 37 9.53 -4.23 3.15
N ILE A 38 8.73 -5.30 3.14
CA ILE A 38 9.03 -6.51 2.34
C ILE A 38 9.02 -6.21 0.84
N SER A 39 8.27 -5.20 0.38
CA SER A 39 8.28 -4.77 -1.03
C SER A 39 9.59 -4.13 -1.49
N PHE A 40 10.47 -3.72 -0.56
CA PHE A 40 11.80 -3.19 -0.83
C PHE A 40 12.92 -4.23 -0.65
N ILE A 41 12.62 -5.46 -0.23
CA ILE A 41 13.61 -6.55 -0.22
C ILE A 41 14.08 -6.89 -1.64
N PRO A 42 13.22 -6.96 -2.68
CA PRO A 42 13.67 -7.26 -4.04
C PRO A 42 14.74 -6.31 -4.60
N PRO A 43 14.62 -4.96 -4.51
CA PRO A 43 15.70 -4.07 -4.95
C PRO A 43 16.97 -4.18 -4.09
N LEU A 44 16.86 -4.48 -2.79
CA LEU A 44 18.03 -4.76 -1.94
C LEU A 44 18.79 -6.02 -2.40
N LEU A 45 18.05 -7.10 -2.70
CA LEU A 45 18.63 -8.34 -3.21
C LEU A 45 19.27 -8.16 -4.59
N MET A 46 18.67 -7.33 -5.45
CA MET A 46 19.31 -6.96 -6.73
C MET A 46 20.64 -6.25 -6.50
N LYS A 47 20.70 -5.29 -5.56
CA LYS A 47 21.92 -4.53 -5.26
C LYS A 47 23.07 -5.40 -4.75
N VAL A 48 22.80 -6.47 -4.01
CA VAL A 48 23.83 -7.41 -3.51
C VAL A 48 24.10 -8.59 -4.45
N GLY A 49 23.52 -8.59 -5.66
CA GLY A 49 23.72 -9.65 -6.66
C GLY A 49 22.92 -10.92 -6.43
N ALA A 50 22.00 -10.95 -5.47
CA ALA A 50 21.11 -12.09 -5.18
C ALA A 50 19.90 -12.15 -6.16
N THR A 51 20.18 -12.03 -7.46
CA THR A 51 19.20 -11.80 -8.53
C THR A 51 18.11 -12.88 -8.61
N LYS A 52 18.46 -14.16 -8.45
CA LYS A 52 17.49 -15.27 -8.53
C LYS A 52 16.40 -15.14 -7.47
N ILE A 53 16.79 -14.84 -6.23
CA ILE A 53 15.86 -14.68 -5.10
C ILE A 53 15.03 -13.41 -5.30
N ALA A 54 15.67 -12.31 -5.73
CA ALA A 54 14.98 -11.06 -6.03
C ALA A 54 13.85 -11.26 -7.06
N ILE A 55 14.13 -11.96 -8.16
CA ILE A 55 13.14 -12.25 -9.23
C ILE A 55 11.97 -13.08 -8.70
N ILE A 56 12.22 -14.08 -7.84
CA ILE A 56 11.14 -14.86 -7.20
C ILE A 56 10.23 -13.93 -6.40
N LEU A 57 10.81 -13.06 -5.58
CA LEU A 57 10.04 -12.11 -4.79
C LEU A 57 9.26 -11.12 -5.68
N TYR A 58 9.88 -10.52 -6.70
CA TYR A 58 9.16 -9.68 -7.67
C TYR A 58 7.96 -10.41 -8.27
N ARG A 59 8.11 -11.69 -8.66
CA ARG A 59 7.00 -12.48 -9.21
C ARG A 59 5.86 -12.67 -8.20
N LEU A 60 6.15 -12.90 -6.92
CA LEU A 60 5.12 -13.01 -5.89
C LEU A 60 4.31 -11.72 -5.74
N PHE A 61 4.95 -10.56 -5.84
CA PHE A 61 4.24 -9.27 -5.76
C PHE A 61 3.40 -8.95 -7.00
N LYS A 62 3.54 -9.68 -8.12
CA LYS A 62 2.75 -9.41 -9.34
C LYS A 62 1.25 -9.68 -9.16
N PHE A 63 0.87 -10.51 -8.18
CA PHE A 63 -0.53 -10.73 -7.81
C PHE A 63 -1.19 -9.50 -7.17
N LEU A 64 -0.38 -8.55 -6.71
CA LEU A 64 -0.84 -7.39 -5.94
C LEU A 64 -0.61 -6.07 -6.68
N CYS A 65 0.43 -6.01 -7.51
CA CYS A 65 0.79 -4.82 -8.26
C CYS A 65 1.32 -5.18 -9.65
N HIS A 66 1.00 -4.34 -10.65
CA HIS A 66 1.50 -4.47 -12.02
C HIS A 66 3.00 -4.17 -12.16
N GLN A 67 3.63 -3.58 -11.15
CA GLN A 67 5.07 -3.28 -11.09
C GLN A 67 5.59 -2.47 -12.27
N LEU A 68 4.82 -1.48 -12.72
CA LEU A 68 5.25 -0.58 -13.78
C LEU A 68 6.39 0.32 -13.27
N PRO A 69 7.58 0.31 -13.92
CA PRO A 69 8.76 1.01 -13.41
C PRO A 69 8.52 2.51 -13.27
N PHE A 70 7.85 3.13 -14.24
CA PHE A 70 7.47 4.55 -14.21
C PHE A 70 6.42 4.92 -13.15
N ARG A 71 5.93 3.94 -12.39
CA ARG A 71 5.04 4.10 -11.23
C ARG A 71 5.67 3.62 -9.92
N SER A 72 6.93 3.21 -9.92
CA SER A 72 7.63 2.68 -8.75
C SER A 72 8.64 3.67 -8.17
N PHE A 73 8.97 3.49 -6.90
CA PHE A 73 10.18 4.08 -6.34
C PHE A 73 11.40 3.26 -6.73
N PHE A 74 12.54 3.91 -6.92
CA PHE A 74 13.83 3.29 -7.21
C PHE A 74 14.79 3.47 -6.03
N LEU A 75 15.58 2.44 -5.75
CA LEU A 75 16.64 2.47 -4.75
C LEU A 75 18.01 2.28 -5.41
N PHE A 76 19.03 2.89 -4.82
CA PHE A 76 20.45 2.72 -5.19
C PHE A 76 20.83 3.23 -6.58
N GLY A 77 20.05 4.14 -7.16
CA GLY A 77 20.31 4.74 -8.47
C GLY A 77 20.35 6.26 -8.43
N ALA A 78 20.42 6.86 -9.62
CA ALA A 78 20.52 8.31 -9.80
C ALA A 78 19.30 9.08 -9.25
N GLN A 79 18.10 8.51 -9.34
CA GLN A 79 16.85 9.18 -8.95
C GLN A 79 15.88 8.23 -8.23
N PRO A 80 15.03 8.75 -7.33
CA PRO A 80 14.07 7.94 -6.59
C PRO A 80 12.85 7.52 -7.40
N TYR A 81 12.62 8.09 -8.59
CA TYR A 81 11.53 7.75 -9.50
C TYR A 81 11.78 8.35 -10.89
N TYR A 82 11.20 7.72 -11.92
CA TYR A 82 11.30 8.14 -13.32
C TYR A 82 9.90 8.12 -13.95
N PRO A 83 9.17 9.24 -13.98
CA PRO A 83 7.82 9.28 -14.55
C PRO A 83 7.87 9.22 -16.08
N LEU A 84 6.76 8.84 -16.73
CA LEU A 84 6.66 8.95 -18.19
C LEU A 84 6.68 10.41 -18.63
N GLU A 85 7.15 10.69 -19.84
CA GLU A 85 7.01 12.00 -20.50
C GLU A 85 5.55 12.49 -20.52
N ALA A 86 4.61 11.56 -20.66
CA ALA A 86 3.16 11.82 -20.59
C ALA A 86 2.69 12.45 -19.27
N ALA A 87 3.47 12.35 -18.18
CA ALA A 87 3.19 13.03 -16.92
C ALA A 87 3.47 14.55 -16.96
N ARG A 88 4.12 15.04 -18.03
CA ARG A 88 4.39 16.46 -18.33
C ARG A 88 5.03 17.22 -17.16
N MET A 89 5.98 16.58 -16.48
CA MET A 89 6.75 17.19 -15.40
C MET A 89 7.92 17.99 -15.98
N SER A 90 8.09 19.24 -15.54
CA SER A 90 9.11 20.15 -16.08
C SER A 90 10.53 19.73 -15.69
N GLN A 91 11.32 19.29 -16.67
CA GLN A 91 12.78 19.02 -16.68
C GLN A 91 13.41 18.09 -15.61
N ILE A 92 12.93 18.07 -14.36
CA ILE A 92 13.44 17.21 -13.28
C ILE A 92 12.25 16.53 -12.64
N PRO A 93 12.28 15.20 -12.38
CA PRO A 93 13.28 14.18 -12.72
C PRO A 93 13.48 13.89 -14.22
N LEU A 94 14.51 13.10 -14.56
CA LEU A 94 14.59 12.45 -15.88
C LEU A 94 13.34 11.59 -16.08
N THR A 95 12.80 11.63 -17.29
CA THR A 95 11.68 10.77 -17.68
C THR A 95 12.15 9.32 -17.80
N PHE A 96 11.22 8.38 -17.74
CA PHE A 96 11.54 6.97 -17.89
C PHE A 96 12.17 6.71 -19.26
N GLU A 97 11.63 7.32 -20.30
CA GLU A 97 12.11 7.26 -21.68
C GLU A 97 13.53 7.80 -21.80
N ALA A 98 13.79 9.02 -21.31
CA ALA A 98 15.12 9.61 -21.34
C ALA A 98 16.15 8.82 -20.53
N ALA A 99 15.75 8.24 -19.39
CA ALA A 99 16.63 7.41 -18.57
C ALA A 99 17.02 6.10 -19.27
N LEU A 100 16.14 5.51 -20.09
CA LEU A 100 16.46 4.32 -20.87
C LEU A 100 17.47 4.63 -21.97
N GLU A 101 17.31 5.76 -22.65
CA GLU A 101 18.24 6.21 -23.69
C GLU A 101 19.61 6.53 -23.09
N GLU A 102 19.65 7.38 -22.06
CA GLU A 102 20.87 7.79 -21.35
C GLU A 102 21.67 6.59 -20.81
N PHE A 103 20.96 5.59 -20.25
CA PHE A 103 21.60 4.40 -19.68
C PHE A 103 21.69 3.22 -20.65
N SER A 104 21.34 3.42 -21.93
CA SER A 104 21.38 2.40 -22.99
C SER A 104 20.65 1.10 -22.61
N LEU A 105 19.46 1.23 -22.03
CA LEU A 105 18.64 0.12 -21.51
C LEU A 105 17.53 -0.28 -22.48
N SER A 106 17.26 -1.57 -22.56
CA SER A 106 16.12 -2.14 -23.30
C SER A 106 15.37 -3.16 -22.45
N PHE A 107 14.09 -3.38 -22.76
CA PHE A 107 13.25 -4.39 -22.10
C PHE A 107 12.13 -4.89 -23.03
N ASP A 108 11.72 -6.14 -22.84
CA ASP A 108 10.60 -6.73 -23.60
C ASP A 108 9.23 -6.40 -22.99
N ASN A 109 9.19 -6.26 -21.66
CA ASN A 109 7.96 -5.96 -20.92
C ASN A 109 8.29 -5.03 -19.74
N PRO A 110 7.60 -3.88 -19.59
CA PRO A 110 7.83 -2.96 -18.48
C PRO A 110 7.77 -3.64 -17.10
N ALA A 111 6.88 -4.60 -16.90
CA ALA A 111 6.75 -5.32 -15.63
C ALA A 111 7.99 -6.16 -15.29
N ASN A 112 8.76 -6.60 -16.29
CA ASN A 112 10.01 -7.37 -16.13
C ASN A 112 11.27 -6.49 -16.05
N PHE A 113 11.14 -5.17 -16.23
CA PHE A 113 12.24 -4.25 -16.02
C PHE A 113 12.48 -4.08 -14.52
N TYR A 114 13.59 -4.58 -13.97
CA TYR A 114 13.91 -4.46 -12.54
C TYR A 114 14.80 -3.26 -12.20
N GLY A 115 15.54 -2.74 -13.19
CA GLY A 115 16.54 -1.69 -13.00
C GLY A 115 17.98 -2.17 -13.19
N ASN A 116 18.95 -1.28 -12.96
CA ASN A 116 20.39 -1.54 -13.05
C ASN A 116 21.16 -0.66 -12.04
N GLU A 117 22.49 -0.70 -12.06
CA GLU A 117 23.33 0.09 -11.15
C GLU A 117 23.23 1.61 -11.32
N LEU A 118 22.88 2.11 -12.51
CA LEU A 118 22.77 3.55 -12.81
C LEU A 118 21.39 4.09 -12.43
N MET A 119 20.34 3.46 -12.94
CA MET A 119 18.95 3.82 -12.71
C MET A 119 18.49 3.48 -11.29
N GLY A 120 19.14 2.48 -10.68
CA GLY A 120 18.71 1.84 -9.45
C GLY A 120 17.74 0.70 -9.72
N TYR A 121 17.25 0.08 -8.65
CA TYR A 121 16.32 -1.03 -8.70
C TYR A 121 14.95 -0.63 -8.18
N LYS A 122 13.88 -0.99 -8.89
CA LYS A 122 12.50 -0.60 -8.55
C LYS A 122 11.96 -1.34 -7.33
N GLY A 123 11.06 -0.72 -6.57
CA GLY A 123 10.24 -1.43 -5.58
C GLY A 123 9.29 -2.44 -6.24
N ALA A 124 8.92 -3.49 -5.49
CA ALA A 124 7.99 -4.52 -5.96
C ALA A 124 6.51 -4.10 -5.87
N LEU A 125 6.22 -2.94 -5.27
CA LEU A 125 4.92 -2.28 -5.27
C LEU A 125 5.03 -0.91 -5.94
N CYS A 126 3.90 -0.37 -6.42
CA CYS A 126 3.89 0.96 -6.99
C CYS A 126 3.81 2.03 -5.90
N GLN A 127 4.13 3.27 -6.27
CA GLN A 127 4.06 4.44 -5.39
C GLN A 127 2.70 4.58 -4.72
N ARG A 128 1.61 4.30 -5.46
CA ARG A 128 0.24 4.39 -4.95
C ARG A 128 -0.04 3.30 -3.91
N ASP A 129 0.27 2.04 -4.19
CA ASP A 129 0.01 0.93 -3.25
C ASP A 129 0.80 1.11 -1.95
N ILE A 130 2.06 1.52 -2.07
CA ILE A 130 2.90 1.87 -0.91
C ILE A 130 2.22 2.97 -0.09
N ALA A 131 1.73 4.03 -0.74
CA ALA A 131 1.05 5.12 -0.04
C ALA A 131 -0.26 4.68 0.62
N ILE A 132 -1.06 3.82 -0.03
CA ILE A 132 -2.28 3.24 0.56
C ILE A 132 -1.94 2.46 1.82
N TYR A 133 -0.98 1.54 1.75
CA TYR A 133 -0.61 0.72 2.90
C TYR A 133 0.00 1.54 4.03
N LEU A 134 0.84 2.54 3.72
CA LEU A 134 1.37 3.47 4.72
C LEU A 134 0.26 4.29 5.36
N GLY A 135 -0.64 4.89 4.58
CA GLY A 135 -1.76 5.69 5.10
C GLY A 135 -2.68 4.88 6.00
N PHE A 136 -3.01 3.65 5.59
CA PHE A 136 -3.83 2.73 6.39
C PHE A 136 -3.11 2.32 7.67
N GLY A 137 -1.86 1.89 7.58
CA GLY A 137 -1.04 1.46 8.72
C GLY A 137 -0.80 2.58 9.73
N LEU A 138 -0.58 3.82 9.28
CA LEU A 138 -0.43 4.99 10.15
C LEU A 138 -1.72 5.28 10.92
N PHE A 139 -2.88 5.22 10.27
CA PHE A 139 -4.14 5.39 10.97
C PHE A 139 -4.40 4.25 11.96
N CYS A 140 -4.10 2.99 11.60
CA CYS A 140 -4.16 1.85 12.52
C CYS A 140 -3.32 2.09 13.79
N LEU A 141 -2.10 2.60 13.63
CA LEU A 141 -1.22 2.95 14.75
C LEU A 141 -1.82 4.07 15.60
N ILE A 142 -2.32 5.14 14.97
CA ILE A 142 -2.96 6.26 15.68
C ILE A 142 -4.21 5.80 16.43
N PHE A 143 -5.02 4.94 15.82
CA PHE A 143 -6.20 4.36 16.45
C PHE A 143 -5.83 3.55 17.69
N TYR A 144 -4.80 2.68 17.60
CA TYR A 144 -4.27 1.96 18.76
C TYR A 144 -3.75 2.91 19.85
N LEU A 145 -2.96 3.92 19.50
CA LEU A 145 -2.41 4.90 20.44
C LEU A 145 -3.50 5.74 21.11
N SER A 146 -4.60 6.01 20.38
CA SER A 146 -5.81 6.65 20.93
C SER A 146 -6.59 5.75 21.89
N ARG A 147 -6.16 4.50 22.08
CA ARG A 147 -6.86 3.44 22.82
C ARG A 147 -8.23 3.14 22.21
N ASN A 148 -8.31 3.10 20.89
CA ASN A 148 -9.52 2.83 20.10
C ASN A 148 -10.66 3.84 20.34
N ARG A 149 -10.35 5.08 20.74
CA ARG A 149 -11.38 6.09 21.11
C ARG A 149 -11.83 6.98 19.96
N ILE A 150 -11.15 6.92 18.82
CA ILE A 150 -11.50 7.77 17.67
C ILE A 150 -12.86 7.33 17.11
N LYS A 151 -13.76 8.30 16.94
CA LYS A 151 -15.10 8.02 16.38
C LYS A 151 -15.03 7.86 14.86
N ARG A 152 -15.98 7.09 14.33
CA ARG A 152 -16.15 6.88 12.89
C ARG A 152 -16.33 8.21 12.17
N VAL A 153 -15.59 8.40 11.08
CA VAL A 153 -15.81 9.53 10.18
C VAL A 153 -17.13 9.37 9.42
N HIS A 154 -17.81 10.49 9.13
CA HIS A 154 -19.04 10.45 8.34
C HIS A 154 -18.77 9.90 6.92
N TRP A 155 -19.67 9.07 6.39
CA TRP A 155 -19.49 8.40 5.10
C TRP A 155 -19.23 9.40 3.95
N ALA A 156 -19.87 10.57 3.97
CA ALA A 156 -19.67 11.61 2.96
C ALA A 156 -18.25 12.19 2.98
N ILE A 157 -17.64 12.32 4.15
CA ILE A 157 -16.25 12.79 4.29
C ILE A 157 -15.29 11.70 3.77
N TRP A 158 -15.53 10.43 4.11
CA TRP A 158 -14.77 9.31 3.55
C TRP A 158 -14.89 9.23 2.02
N LEU A 159 -16.09 9.41 1.46
CA LEU A 159 -16.29 9.43 0.02
C LEU A 159 -15.54 10.60 -0.62
N THR A 160 -15.68 11.81 -0.08
CA THR A 160 -15.11 13.04 -0.65
C THR A 160 -13.59 13.09 -0.58
N PHE A 161 -12.99 12.66 0.53
CA PHE A 161 -11.54 12.78 0.73
C PHE A 161 -10.78 11.46 0.54
N GLY A 162 -11.45 10.32 0.67
CA GLY A 162 -10.86 9.00 0.46
C GLY A 162 -11.05 8.51 -0.98
N ILE A 163 -12.30 8.44 -1.46
CA ILE A 163 -12.64 7.80 -2.74
C ILE A 163 -12.49 8.73 -3.93
N VAL A 164 -13.04 9.94 -3.86
CA VAL A 164 -13.05 10.87 -5.00
C VAL A 164 -11.63 11.22 -5.49
N PRO A 165 -10.63 11.54 -4.63
CA PRO A 165 -9.31 11.94 -5.13
C PRO A 165 -8.59 10.80 -5.87
N ILE A 166 -8.61 9.58 -5.32
CA ILE A 166 -7.99 8.41 -5.98
C ILE A 166 -8.79 7.97 -7.20
N GLY A 167 -10.12 8.12 -7.18
CA GLY A 167 -11.01 7.85 -8.30
C GLY A 167 -10.79 8.83 -9.45
N LEU A 168 -10.61 10.11 -9.17
CA LEU A 168 -10.27 11.11 -10.20
C LEU A 168 -8.86 10.87 -10.74
N ASP A 169 -7.88 10.63 -9.88
CA ASP A 169 -6.49 10.41 -10.31
C ASP A 169 -6.29 9.10 -11.09
N GLY A 170 -6.74 7.97 -10.54
CA GLY A 170 -6.67 6.66 -11.19
C GLY A 170 -7.68 6.48 -12.33
N GLY A 171 -8.91 6.97 -12.15
CA GLY A 171 -9.97 6.85 -13.14
C GLY A 171 -9.72 7.71 -14.38
N SER A 172 -9.20 8.93 -14.24
CA SER A 172 -8.83 9.73 -15.42
C SER A 172 -7.72 9.08 -16.26
N GLN A 173 -6.78 8.36 -15.63
CA GLN A 173 -5.81 7.53 -16.35
C GLN A 173 -6.53 6.42 -17.11
N LEU A 174 -7.39 5.64 -16.43
CA LEU A 174 -8.14 4.54 -17.08
C LEU A 174 -9.00 5.02 -18.26
N VAL A 175 -9.70 6.15 -18.11
CA VAL A 175 -10.51 6.76 -19.18
C VAL A 175 -9.63 7.16 -20.36
N SER A 176 -8.47 7.76 -20.10
CA SER A 176 -7.51 8.15 -21.12
C SER A 176 -6.95 6.95 -21.91
N TRP A 177 -6.73 5.81 -21.26
CA TRP A 177 -6.35 4.56 -21.94
C TRP A 177 -7.47 3.98 -22.81
N ILE A 178 -8.74 4.13 -22.40
CA ILE A 178 -9.91 3.59 -23.14
C ILE A 178 -10.34 4.54 -24.27
N LEU A 179 -10.24 5.85 -24.07
CA LEU A 179 -10.69 6.89 -25.00
C LEU A 179 -9.54 7.87 -25.32
N PRO A 180 -8.48 7.40 -26.01
CA PRO A 180 -7.26 8.20 -26.24
C PRO A 180 -7.50 9.45 -27.10
N PHE A 181 -8.63 9.53 -27.81
CA PHE A 181 -9.01 10.65 -28.67
C PHE A 181 -9.60 11.87 -27.92
N LEU A 182 -9.99 11.72 -26.64
CA LEU A 182 -10.65 12.81 -25.90
C LEU A 182 -9.68 13.79 -25.23
N ASP A 183 -8.55 13.31 -24.72
CA ASP A 183 -7.69 14.14 -23.85
C ASP A 183 -6.18 13.80 -23.94
N GLY A 184 -5.78 12.97 -24.91
CA GLY A 184 -4.43 12.39 -24.98
C GLY A 184 -4.15 11.41 -23.84
N THR A 185 -2.97 10.78 -23.84
CA THR A 185 -2.55 9.85 -22.78
C THR A 185 -2.17 10.61 -21.50
N ARG A 186 -3.05 10.61 -20.50
CA ARG A 186 -2.81 11.20 -19.18
C ARG A 186 -2.11 10.17 -18.29
N GLU A 187 -0.95 10.55 -17.76
CA GLU A 187 -0.26 9.79 -16.72
C GLU A 187 -0.21 10.59 -15.41
N SER A 188 -0.42 9.93 -14.27
CA SER A 188 -0.36 10.59 -12.95
C SER A 188 1.06 10.88 -12.51
N THR A 189 1.27 11.98 -11.80
CA THR A 189 2.59 12.30 -11.24
C THR A 189 2.85 11.49 -9.97
N PRO A 190 4.13 11.24 -9.60
CA PRO A 190 4.46 10.56 -8.35
C PRO A 190 3.81 11.20 -7.11
N ILE A 191 3.73 12.53 -7.07
CA ILE A 191 3.10 13.27 -5.96
C ILE A 191 1.62 12.96 -5.89
N PHE A 192 0.89 13.03 -7.00
CA PHE A 192 -0.54 12.70 -7.02
C PHE A 192 -0.79 11.25 -6.59
N ARG A 193 0.01 10.29 -7.07
CA ARG A 193 -0.11 8.88 -6.68
C ARG A 193 0.07 8.68 -5.17
N VAL A 194 1.04 9.37 -4.55
CA VAL A 194 1.30 9.28 -3.12
C VAL A 194 0.18 9.96 -2.31
N VAL A 195 -0.23 11.16 -2.71
CA VAL A 195 -1.26 11.93 -1.98
C VAL A 195 -2.61 11.22 -2.07
N THR A 196 -3.08 10.85 -3.26
CA THR A 196 -4.40 10.22 -3.42
C THR A 196 -4.42 8.81 -2.83
N GLY A 197 -3.33 8.04 -2.98
CA GLY A 197 -3.17 6.73 -2.33
C GLY A 197 -3.16 6.83 -0.80
N GLY A 198 -2.35 7.72 -0.24
CA GLY A 198 -2.25 7.94 1.21
C GLY A 198 -3.57 8.39 1.84
N LEU A 199 -4.26 9.34 1.20
CA LEU A 199 -5.59 9.78 1.61
C LEU A 199 -6.60 8.64 1.59
N PHE A 200 -6.63 7.85 0.51
CA PHE A 200 -7.52 6.69 0.42
C PHE A 200 -7.26 5.68 1.55
N GLY A 201 -6.00 5.30 1.77
CA GLY A 201 -5.63 4.36 2.84
C GLY A 201 -6.01 4.88 4.23
N TRP A 202 -5.65 6.13 4.53
CA TRP A 202 -5.96 6.77 5.80
C TRP A 202 -7.47 6.88 6.07
N MET A 203 -8.22 7.45 5.11
CA MET A 203 -9.65 7.68 5.27
C MET A 203 -10.42 6.37 5.36
N THR A 204 -9.97 5.33 4.64
CA THR A 204 -10.60 4.01 4.69
C THR A 204 -10.36 3.33 6.04
N ALA A 205 -9.15 3.41 6.59
CA ALA A 205 -8.88 2.95 7.94
C ALA A 205 -9.72 3.71 9.00
N TRP A 206 -9.84 5.03 8.87
CA TRP A 206 -10.69 5.83 9.76
C TRP A 206 -12.17 5.48 9.67
N PHE A 207 -12.64 5.13 8.47
CA PHE A 207 -14.02 4.72 8.30
C PHE A 207 -14.30 3.31 8.86
N ILE A 208 -13.36 2.38 8.70
CA ILE A 208 -13.54 0.96 9.03
C ILE A 208 -13.24 0.67 10.51
N LEU A 209 -12.12 1.16 11.07
CA LEU A 209 -11.67 0.72 12.39
C LEU A 209 -12.66 1.03 13.52
N PRO A 210 -13.24 2.23 13.64
CA PRO A 210 -14.23 2.49 14.69
C PRO A 210 -15.50 1.66 14.54
N PHE A 211 -15.86 1.25 13.31
CA PHE A 211 -16.97 0.34 13.07
C PHE A 211 -16.63 -1.09 13.50
N LEU A 212 -15.44 -1.57 13.15
CA LEU A 212 -14.95 -2.89 13.55
C LEU A 212 -14.81 -2.99 15.08
N ASP A 213 -14.23 -1.97 15.73
CA ASP A 213 -14.08 -1.92 17.18
C ASP A 213 -15.42 -2.06 17.90
N LYS A 214 -16.44 -1.31 17.45
CA LYS A 214 -17.79 -1.40 18.02
C LYS A 214 -18.35 -2.81 17.93
N ASN A 215 -18.22 -3.47 16.78
CA ASN A 215 -18.74 -4.83 16.60
C ASN A 215 -17.97 -5.85 17.45
N LEU A 216 -16.64 -5.72 17.54
CA LEU A 216 -15.81 -6.59 18.38
C LEU A 216 -16.14 -6.47 19.87
N GLN A 217 -16.46 -5.26 20.35
CA GLN A 217 -16.91 -5.05 21.73
C GLN A 217 -18.30 -5.64 21.96
N GLN A 218 -19.24 -5.44 21.03
CA GLN A 218 -20.59 -6.03 21.12
C GLN A 218 -20.55 -7.56 21.19
N GLU A 219 -19.75 -8.20 20.34
CA GLU A 219 -19.59 -9.67 20.33
C GLU A 219 -18.88 -10.19 21.60
N TYR A 220 -18.00 -9.39 22.22
CA TYR A 220 -17.37 -9.74 23.49
C TYR A 220 -18.33 -9.67 24.68
N ASP A 221 -19.27 -8.72 24.66
CA ASP A 221 -20.25 -8.50 25.72
C ASP A 221 -21.45 -9.47 25.64
N GLU A 222 -21.73 -10.05 24.47
CA GLU A 222 -22.81 -11.03 24.29
C GLU A 222 -22.49 -12.38 24.96
N PRO A 223 -23.45 -12.98 25.70
CA PRO A 223 -23.27 -14.29 26.31
C PRO A 223 -23.15 -15.37 25.23
N ARG A 224 -22.12 -16.22 25.35
CA ARG A 224 -21.89 -17.32 24.40
C ARG A 224 -23.05 -18.33 24.52
N PRO A 225 -23.73 -18.72 23.42
CA PRO A 225 -24.80 -19.71 23.49
C PRO A 225 -24.25 -21.04 24.03
N GLU A 226 -25.00 -21.65 24.95
CA GLU A 226 -24.68 -22.93 25.61
C GLU A 226 -24.72 -24.13 24.65
#